data_AF-A0A9D8ABY6-F1
#
_entry.id   AF-A0A9D8ABY6-F1
#
_cell.length_a   1.000
_cell.length_b   1.000
_cell.length_c   1.000
_cell.angle_alpha   90.00
_cell.angle_beta   90.00
_cell.angle_gamma   90.00
#
_symmetry.space_group_name_H-M   'P 1'
#
loop_
_entity.id
_entity.type
_entity.pdbx_description
1 polymer ?
#
loop_
_entity_poly.entity_id
_entity_poly.type
_entity_poly.pdbx_seq_one_letter_code
_entity_poly.pdbx_strand_id
1 'polypeptide(L)' 'MKKVKSTKSYAPFDLLLTEEFKDRMSARRREKYYKTGFGKKVWMKKVKDLKIKP' A
#
# COMPACT_ATOMS: atom_id res chain seq x y z
N MET A 1 7.09 -23.17 -28.39
CA MET A 1 6.32 -22.76 -27.19
C MET A 1 6.28 -21.24 -27.10
N LYS A 2 5.09 -20.63 -27.21
CA LYS A 2 4.93 -19.16 -27.18
C LYS A 2 4.90 -18.69 -25.72
N LYS A 3 5.99 -18.08 -25.21
CA LYS A 3 6.01 -17.46 -23.88
C LYS A 3 5.12 -16.21 -23.93
N VAL A 4 4.04 -16.18 -23.16
CA VAL A 4 3.19 -14.99 -23.03
C VAL A 4 3.99 -13.91 -22.29
N LYS A 5 4.44 -12.86 -23.00
CA LYS A 5 4.93 -11.61 -22.40
C LYS A 5 3.72 -10.77 -21.99
N SER A 6 3.09 -11.11 -20.87
CA SER A 6 2.15 -10.20 -20.23
C SER A 6 2.83 -9.61 -19.00
N THR A 7 3.44 -8.44 -19.17
CA THR A 7 4.05 -7.66 -18.09
C THR A 7 3.19 -6.43 -17.87
N LYS A 8 2.35 -6.50 -16.83
CA LYS A 8 1.72 -5.41 -16.08
C LYS A 8 1.74 -4.04 -16.79
N SER A 9 0.69 -3.74 -17.54
CA SER A 9 0.49 -2.44 -18.20
C SER A 9 0.51 -1.23 -17.25
N TYR A 10 0.32 -1.46 -15.95
CA TYR A 10 0.20 -0.42 -14.93
C TYR A 10 1.47 -0.22 -14.07
N ALA A 11 2.55 -0.94 -14.38
CA ALA A 11 3.84 -0.72 -13.72
C ALA A 11 4.63 0.38 -14.47
N PRO A 12 5.47 1.17 -13.78
CA PRO A 12 5.84 1.09 -12.36
C PRO A 12 4.79 1.70 -11.41
N PHE A 13 4.79 1.27 -10.14
CA PHE A 13 3.93 1.83 -9.10
C PHE A 13 4.76 2.70 -8.15
N ASP A 14 4.22 3.85 -7.77
CA ASP A 14 4.80 4.69 -6.73
C ASP A 14 4.52 4.11 -5.34
N LEU A 15 5.57 3.97 -4.54
CA LEU A 15 5.45 3.55 -3.14
C LEU A 15 5.05 4.75 -2.29
N LEU A 16 3.77 4.83 -1.95
CA LEU A 16 3.21 5.98 -1.21
C LEU A 16 3.37 5.89 0.31
N LEU A 17 3.37 4.68 0.87
CA LEU A 17 3.41 4.45 2.32
C LEU A 17 4.05 3.10 2.63
N THR A 18 4.99 3.09 3.58
CA THR A 18 5.51 1.89 4.23
C THR A 18 5.33 2.01 5.74
N GLU A 19 5.01 0.90 6.40
CA GLU A 19 4.89 0.82 7.85
C GLU A 19 5.52 -0.49 8.33
N GLU A 20 6.34 -0.41 9.37
CA GLU A 20 6.94 -1.56 10.01
C GLU A 20 6.09 -2.00 11.21
N PHE A 21 6.05 -3.31 11.44
CA PHE A 21 5.31 -3.91 12.54
C PHE A 21 6.15 -4.99 13.20
N LYS A 22 5.98 -5.15 14.51
CA LYS A 22 6.72 -6.14 15.31
C LYS A 22 6.47 -7.58 14.84
N ASP A 23 5.22 -7.88 14.48
CA ASP A 23 4.79 -9.24 14.15
C ASP A 23 3.98 -9.31 12.85
N ARG A 24 4.12 -10.41 12.10
CA ARG A 24 3.35 -10.68 10.88
C ARG A 24 1.83 -10.57 11.10
N MET A 25 1.33 -10.99 12.26
CA MET A 25 -0.10 -10.94 12.57
C MET A 25 -0.60 -9.50 12.70
N SER A 26 0.18 -8.62 13.33
CA SER A 26 -0.15 -7.19 13.44
C SER A 26 -0.15 -6.50 12.08
N ALA A 27 0.86 -6.78 11.24
CA ALA A 27 0.93 -6.27 9.87
C ALA A 27 -0.31 -6.68 9.06
N ARG A 28 -0.71 -7.96 9.12
CA ARG A 28 -1.87 -8.48 8.38
C ARG A 28 -3.20 -7.88 8.87
N ARG A 29 -3.36 -7.65 10.17
CA ARG A 29 -4.54 -6.96 10.72
C ARG A 29 -4.63 -5.53 10.18
N ARG A 30 -3.50 -4.81 10.14
CA ARG A 30 -3.44 -3.45 9.60
C ARG A 30 -3.73 -3.42 8.10
N GLU A 31 -3.15 -4.33 7.33
CA GLU A 31 -3.40 -4.46 5.90
C GLU A 31 -4.89 -4.67 5.60
N LYS A 32 -5.54 -5.61 6.31
CA LYS A 32 -6.98 -5.85 6.19
C LYS A 32 -7.78 -4.59 6.52
N TYR A 33 -7.44 -3.90 7.61
CA TYR A 33 -8.09 -2.65 7.99
C TYR A 33 -7.98 -1.59 6.89
N TYR A 34 -6.80 -1.39 6.30
CA TYR A 34 -6.61 -0.40 5.22
C TYR A 34 -7.36 -0.70 3.92
N LYS A 35 -7.78 -1.96 3.71
CA LYS A 35 -8.64 -2.36 2.59
C LYS A 35 -10.12 -2.04 2.83
N THR A 36 -10.52 -1.69 4.06
CA THR A 36 -11.90 -1.23 4.36
C THR A 36 -12.12 0.21 3.88
N GLY A 37 -13.37 0.61 3.68
CA GLY A 37 -13.69 1.99 3.26
C GLY A 37 -13.20 3.06 4.25
N PHE A 38 -13.31 2.80 5.56
CA PHE A 38 -12.80 3.71 6.59
C PHE A 38 -11.26 3.68 6.66
N GLY A 39 -10.66 2.50 6.70
CA GLY A 39 -9.20 2.37 6.74
C GLY A 39 -8.51 2.97 5.52
N LYS A 40 -9.16 2.97 4.35
CA LYS A 40 -8.68 3.66 3.15
C LYS A 40 -8.47 5.16 3.39
N LYS A 41 -9.46 5.81 4.00
CA LYS A 41 -9.39 7.24 4.33
C LYS A 41 -8.23 7.53 5.31
N VAL A 42 -8.02 6.63 6.27
CA VAL A 42 -6.95 6.77 7.27
C VAL A 42 -5.55 6.74 6.63
N TRP A 43 -5.22 5.74 5.81
CA TRP A 43 -3.88 5.70 5.20
C TRP A 43 -3.69 6.78 4.14
N MET A 44 -4.75 7.18 3.40
CA MET A 44 -4.67 8.30 2.46
C MET A 44 -4.38 9.63 3.18
N LYS A 45 -4.95 9.83 4.37
CA LYS A 45 -4.59 10.98 5.22
C LYS A 45 -3.13 10.93 5.63
N LYS A 46 -2.64 9.76 6.09
CA LYS A 46 -1.21 9.58 6.43
C LYS A 46 -0.27 9.91 5.27
N VAL A 47 -0.60 9.49 4.05
CA VAL A 47 0.19 9.81 2.86
C VAL A 47 0.23 11.31 2.60
N LYS A 48 -0.89 12.03 2.77
CA LYS A 48 -0.92 13.49 2.66
C LYS A 48 -0.05 14.14 3.72
N ASP A 49 -0.16 13.71 4.98
CA ASP A 49 0.61 14.25 6.10
C ASP A 49 2.12 14.03 5.91
N LEU A 50 2.52 12.89 5.33
CA LEU A 50 3.93 12.60 4.99
C LEU A 50 4.48 13.50 3.87
N LYS A 51 3.64 13.85 2.88
CA LYS A 51 4.03 14.75 1.78
C LYS A 51 4.13 16.22 2.20
N ILE A 52 3.64 16.57 3.38
CA ILE A 52 3.64 17.93 3.94
C ILE A 52 4.87 18.16 4.84
N LYS A 53 5.66 17.11 5.14
CA LYS A 53 6.92 17.29 5.85
C LYS A 53 7.94 17.97 4.91
N PRO A 54 8.57 19.08 5.35
CA PRO A 54 9.49 19.87 4.54
C PRO A 54 10.75 19.08 4.16
#